data_AF-A0AAU1BRT2-F1
#
_entry.id   AF-A0AAU1BRT2-F1
#
_cell.length_a   1.000
_cell.length_b   1.000
_cell.length_c   1.000
_cell.angle_alpha   90.00
_cell.angle_beta   90.00
_cell.angle_gamma   90.00
#
_symmetry.space_group_name_H-M   'P 1'
#
loop_
_entity.id
_entity.type
_entity.pdbx_description
1 polymer ?
#
loop_
_entity_poly.entity_id
_entity_poly.type
_entity_poly.pdbx_seq_one_letter_code
_entity_poly.pdbx_strand_id
1 'polypeptide(L)'
;MAYGLPSRQTVNVVGGCKRARDVAVGARLWTLDGTGSVQTAVEGVAAVKAREVVEVLTGHVVFTVAPGQLLRTADGWVHAADAVGKAILWTQARKLCRERPTIQPGYEFGYFVGATCADGTVGKNYVSLVVNDKRFAARYAASLTAATGLVARLEPVTRPSGYLQRDVPGYRVRVVSSYLADLMRQFVGGDAHHMRQRFPRVVLRHMDDFEGFLDGYVDGDGFRLKGWTARAVISGNVPFLAELAQVIGARFTPKADGAASHLVIADSWPLRGTYQQEEHPLELCESGWMQVREVRPCTALGTKPYTCTASNSPYIPRFW
;
A
#
# COMPACT_ATOMS: atom_id res chain seq x y z
N MET A 1 -34.43 0.63 17.74
CA MET A 1 -33.76 -0.31 16.81
C MET A 1 -32.49 -0.83 17.45
N ALA A 2 -32.19 -2.12 17.30
CA ALA A 2 -30.94 -2.68 17.81
C ALA A 2 -29.76 -2.24 16.93
N TYR A 3 -28.64 -1.91 17.58
CA TYR A 3 -27.34 -1.63 16.96
C TYR A 3 -26.27 -2.47 17.68
N GLY A 4 -25.12 -2.68 17.03
CA GLY A 4 -24.01 -3.45 17.58
C GLY A 4 -23.83 -4.84 16.95
N LEU A 5 -22.81 -5.53 17.44
CA LEU A 5 -22.32 -6.81 16.93
C LEU A 5 -22.80 -7.97 17.81
N PRO A 6 -23.20 -9.12 17.23
CA PRO A 6 -23.41 -10.35 18.00
C PRO A 6 -22.26 -10.63 18.99
N SER A 7 -22.60 -10.95 20.25
CA SER A 7 -21.64 -11.05 21.36
C SER A 7 -20.45 -11.99 21.14
N ARG A 8 -20.59 -13.00 20.26
CA ARG A 8 -19.52 -13.96 19.94
C ARG A 8 -18.65 -13.53 18.76
N GLN A 9 -19.08 -12.55 17.99
CA GLN A 9 -18.27 -11.99 16.91
C GLN A 9 -17.06 -11.28 17.52
N THR A 10 -15.87 -11.69 17.11
CA THR A 10 -14.59 -11.03 17.34
C THR A 10 -14.51 -9.56 16.86
N VAL A 11 -13.54 -8.81 17.36
CA VAL A 11 -13.29 -7.41 16.99
C VAL A 11 -11.79 -7.16 17.09
N ASN A 12 -11.23 -6.37 16.17
CA ASN A 12 -9.79 -6.15 16.02
C ASN A 12 -9.15 -5.24 17.09
N VAL A 13 -9.07 -5.61 18.36
CA VAL A 13 -8.46 -4.74 19.40
C VAL A 13 -6.98 -4.44 19.12
N VAL A 14 -6.44 -3.36 19.70
CA VAL A 14 -4.98 -3.16 19.69
C VAL A 14 -4.33 -4.32 20.44
N GLY A 15 -3.41 -5.03 19.77
CA GLY A 15 -2.76 -6.23 20.29
C GLY A 15 -3.44 -7.57 19.95
N GLY A 16 -4.50 -7.60 19.14
CA GLY A 16 -5.07 -8.85 18.65
C GLY A 16 -6.56 -8.78 18.32
N CYS A 17 -7.33 -9.78 18.75
CA CYS A 17 -8.78 -9.79 18.62
C CYS A 17 -9.46 -10.21 19.93
N LYS A 18 -10.68 -9.70 20.18
CA LYS A 18 -11.53 -10.08 21.32
C LYS A 18 -12.95 -10.31 20.85
N ARG A 19 -13.74 -11.17 21.50
CA ARG A 19 -15.19 -11.23 21.23
C ARG A 19 -15.84 -9.90 21.62
N ALA A 20 -16.89 -9.50 20.92
CA ALA A 20 -17.58 -8.23 21.13
C ALA A 20 -18.03 -8.06 22.58
N ARG A 21 -18.49 -9.14 23.23
CA ARG A 21 -18.86 -9.15 24.65
C ARG A 21 -17.71 -8.98 25.64
N ASP A 22 -16.47 -9.24 25.20
CA ASP A 22 -15.27 -9.14 26.03
C ASP A 22 -14.59 -7.76 25.86
N VAL A 23 -15.22 -6.85 25.09
CA VAL A 23 -14.80 -5.45 24.98
C VAL A 23 -15.34 -4.69 26.19
N ALA A 24 -14.46 -3.90 26.81
CA ALA A 24 -14.79 -3.08 27.97
C ALA A 24 -14.42 -1.61 27.70
N VAL A 25 -14.97 -0.70 28.50
CA VAL A 25 -14.56 0.71 28.53
C VAL A 25 -13.04 0.81 28.77
N GLY A 26 -12.37 1.71 28.06
CA GLY A 26 -10.92 1.86 28.05
C GLY A 26 -10.17 0.90 27.13
N ALA A 27 -10.83 -0.14 26.57
CA ALA A 27 -10.19 -0.96 25.54
C ALA A 27 -9.85 -0.11 24.31
N ARG A 28 -8.70 -0.39 23.67
CA ARG A 28 -8.30 0.29 22.43
C ARG A 28 -8.68 -0.52 21.20
N LEU A 29 -9.30 0.15 20.25
CA LEU A 29 -9.83 -0.41 19.03
C LEU A 29 -9.14 0.23 17.81
N TRP A 30 -8.62 -0.56 16.89
CA TRP A 30 -8.49 -0.15 15.48
C TRP A 30 -9.84 0.28 14.88
N THR A 31 -9.88 1.47 14.29
CA THR A 31 -10.99 2.04 13.52
C THR A 31 -10.45 2.62 12.23
N LEU A 32 -11.32 2.82 11.24
CA LEU A 32 -10.96 3.51 10.00
C LEU A 32 -11.31 5.00 10.13
N ASP A 33 -10.37 5.84 9.72
CA ASP A 33 -10.55 7.28 9.56
C ASP A 33 -10.00 7.71 8.20
N GLY A 34 -10.89 8.17 7.32
CA GLY A 34 -10.58 8.36 5.90
C GLY A 34 -9.98 7.10 5.27
N THR A 35 -8.77 7.24 4.73
CA THR A 35 -8.01 6.17 4.08
C THR A 35 -7.18 5.33 5.04
N GLY A 36 -6.99 5.80 6.27
CA GLY A 36 -6.08 5.22 7.26
C GLY A 36 -6.79 4.44 8.36
N SER A 37 -6.00 3.83 9.24
CA SER A 37 -6.49 3.20 10.46
C SER A 37 -5.90 3.86 11.70
N VAL A 38 -6.77 4.14 12.67
CA VAL A 38 -6.44 4.85 13.92
C VAL A 38 -6.85 4.01 15.13
N GLN A 39 -6.32 4.35 16.30
CA GLN A 39 -6.65 3.67 17.55
C GLN A 39 -7.60 4.54 18.38
N THR A 40 -8.81 4.09 18.62
CA THR A 40 -9.79 4.77 19.49
C THR A 40 -9.96 4.04 20.81
N ALA A 41 -10.30 4.78 21.85
CA ALA A 41 -10.70 4.21 23.13
C ALA A 41 -12.22 3.94 23.13
N VAL A 42 -12.63 2.83 23.74
CA VAL A 42 -14.05 2.57 24.01
C VAL A 42 -14.50 3.41 25.20
N GLU A 43 -15.50 4.25 24.99
CA GLU A 43 -16.05 5.14 26.02
C GLU A 43 -17.27 4.55 26.72
N GLY A 44 -18.01 3.71 26.01
CA GLY A 44 -19.20 3.05 26.53
C GLY A 44 -19.44 1.70 25.88
N VAL A 45 -20.05 0.78 26.61
CA VAL A 45 -20.49 -0.52 26.08
C VAL A 45 -21.94 -0.75 26.47
N ALA A 46 -22.78 -1.06 25.48
CA ALA A 46 -24.17 -1.41 25.67
C ALA A 46 -24.42 -2.82 25.14
N ALA A 47 -25.27 -3.59 25.82
CA ALA A 47 -25.71 -4.90 25.37
C ALA A 47 -27.23 -4.93 25.25
N VAL A 48 -27.72 -5.33 24.08
CA VAL A 48 -29.16 -5.37 23.77
C VAL A 48 -29.52 -6.76 23.27
N LYS A 49 -30.63 -7.31 23.75
CA LYS A 49 -31.21 -8.54 23.20
C LYS A 49 -31.96 -8.23 21.91
N ALA A 50 -31.69 -8.97 20.85
CA ALA A 50 -32.35 -8.82 19.55
C ALA A 50 -32.81 -10.19 19.04
N ARG A 51 -34.01 -10.25 18.45
CA ARG A 51 -34.48 -11.46 17.76
C ARG A 51 -34.04 -11.52 16.30
N GLU A 52 -33.64 -10.38 15.75
CA GLU A 52 -33.27 -10.22 14.35
C GLU A 52 -31.88 -9.61 14.26
N VAL A 53 -31.07 -10.21 13.40
CA VAL A 53 -29.79 -9.70 12.92
C VAL A 53 -29.76 -9.83 11.41
N VAL A 54 -28.84 -9.14 10.75
CA VAL A 54 -28.62 -9.31 9.31
C VAL A 54 -27.22 -9.86 9.07
N GLU A 55 -27.10 -10.77 8.12
CA GLU A 55 -25.84 -11.20 7.54
C GLU A 55 -25.57 -10.35 6.30
N VAL A 56 -24.47 -9.61 6.31
CA VAL A 56 -24.04 -8.74 5.21
C VAL A 56 -22.99 -9.48 4.41
N LEU A 57 -23.29 -9.76 3.14
CA LEU A 57 -22.41 -10.46 2.22
C LEU A 57 -21.76 -9.46 1.28
N THR A 58 -20.44 -9.53 1.22
CA THR A 58 -19.63 -8.70 0.33
C THR A 58 -18.81 -9.57 -0.62
N GLY A 59 -18.01 -8.94 -1.48
CA GLY A 59 -17.07 -9.68 -2.34
C GLY A 59 -15.95 -10.43 -1.62
N HIS A 60 -15.65 -10.10 -0.36
CA HIS A 60 -14.49 -10.67 0.36
C HIS A 60 -14.83 -11.26 1.73
N VAL A 61 -15.86 -10.74 2.40
CA VAL A 61 -16.21 -11.14 3.76
C VAL A 61 -17.72 -11.24 3.95
N VAL A 62 -18.12 -12.10 4.87
CA VAL A 62 -19.48 -12.20 5.38
C VAL A 62 -19.43 -11.88 6.87
N PHE A 63 -20.30 -10.99 7.33
CA PHE A 63 -20.37 -10.64 8.75
C PHE A 63 -21.81 -10.41 9.19
N THR A 64 -22.06 -10.63 10.49
CA THR A 64 -23.39 -10.44 11.08
C THR A 64 -23.42 -9.14 11.88
N VAL A 65 -24.53 -8.43 11.86
CA VAL A 65 -24.74 -7.21 12.67
C VAL A 65 -26.22 -7.05 13.01
N ALA A 66 -26.52 -6.21 14.00
CA ALA A 66 -27.89 -5.74 14.17
C ALA A 66 -28.34 -4.92 12.92
N PRO A 67 -29.62 -4.97 12.52
CA PRO A 67 -30.09 -4.32 11.28
C PRO A 67 -29.82 -2.81 11.26
N GLY A 68 -29.90 -2.16 12.42
CA GLY A 68 -29.65 -0.72 12.58
C GLY A 68 -28.18 -0.32 12.66
N GLN A 69 -27.24 -1.27 12.60
CA GLN A 69 -25.80 -0.96 12.62
C GLN A 69 -25.45 -0.06 11.42
N LEU A 70 -24.79 1.06 11.68
CA LEU A 70 -24.36 1.98 10.63
C LEU A 70 -23.09 1.47 9.95
N LEU A 71 -23.12 1.50 8.62
CA LEU A 71 -22.00 1.21 7.71
C LEU A 71 -21.63 2.51 6.97
N ARG A 72 -20.33 2.77 6.82
CA ARG A 72 -19.83 3.93 6.09
C ARG A 72 -19.81 3.65 4.59
N THR A 73 -20.47 4.49 3.80
CA THR A 73 -20.41 4.53 2.34
C THR A 73 -19.74 5.82 1.88
N ALA A 74 -19.49 5.97 0.57
CA ALA A 74 -19.00 7.22 0.01
C ALA A 74 -19.98 8.40 0.23
N ASP A 75 -21.28 8.11 0.20
CA ASP A 75 -22.36 9.12 0.30
C ASP A 75 -22.79 9.42 1.74
N GLY A 76 -22.24 8.72 2.74
CA GLY A 76 -22.65 8.92 4.13
C GLY A 76 -22.71 7.63 4.94
N TRP A 77 -23.71 7.56 5.82
CA TRP A 77 -23.97 6.40 6.66
C TRP A 77 -25.25 5.73 6.23
N VAL A 78 -25.24 4.40 6.17
CA VAL A 78 -26.42 3.60 5.85
C VAL A 78 -26.59 2.52 6.92
N HIS A 79 -27.84 2.15 7.23
CA HIS A 79 -28.10 1.00 8.07
C HIS A 79 -27.72 -0.29 7.33
N ALA A 80 -27.26 -1.29 8.07
CA ALA A 80 -26.83 -2.56 7.51
C ALA A 80 -27.95 -3.28 6.74
N ALA A 81 -29.20 -3.12 7.16
CA ALA A 81 -30.37 -3.64 6.45
C ALA A 81 -30.51 -3.07 5.02
N ASP A 82 -30.09 -1.82 4.80
CA ASP A 82 -30.31 -1.07 3.57
C ASP A 82 -29.05 -0.98 2.69
N ALA A 83 -28.02 -1.76 3.02
CA ALA A 83 -26.70 -1.62 2.42
C ALA A 83 -26.54 -2.33 1.07
N VAL A 84 -27.54 -3.11 0.62
CA VAL A 84 -27.47 -3.84 -0.66
C VAL A 84 -27.16 -2.89 -1.81
N GLY A 85 -26.19 -3.24 -2.65
CA GLY A 85 -25.79 -2.41 -3.78
C GLY A 85 -24.93 -1.20 -3.42
N LYS A 86 -24.59 -0.99 -2.15
CA LYS A 86 -23.68 0.06 -1.70
C LYS A 86 -22.24 -0.44 -1.56
N ALA A 87 -21.28 0.44 -1.79
CA ALA A 87 -19.89 0.21 -1.45
C ALA A 87 -19.61 0.70 -0.03
N ILE A 88 -19.17 -0.19 0.85
CA ILE A 88 -18.86 0.12 2.24
C ILE A 88 -17.35 0.20 2.46
N LEU A 89 -16.93 1.05 3.40
CA LEU A 89 -15.54 1.19 3.79
C LEU A 89 -15.09 -0.06 4.55
N TRP A 90 -13.95 -0.63 4.14
CA TRP A 90 -13.44 -1.88 4.69
C TRP A 90 -11.92 -1.93 4.73
N THR A 91 -11.37 -2.76 5.62
CA THR A 91 -9.94 -3.08 5.69
C THR A 91 -9.73 -4.52 6.12
N GLN A 92 -8.61 -5.13 5.71
CA GLN A 92 -8.25 -6.49 6.13
C GLN A 92 -7.79 -6.48 7.60
N ALA A 93 -8.44 -7.24 8.48
CA ALA A 93 -8.07 -7.33 9.89
C ALA A 93 -6.57 -7.58 10.13
N ARG A 94 -5.97 -8.53 9.39
CA ARG A 94 -4.53 -8.86 9.49
C ARG A 94 -3.57 -7.71 9.17
N LYS A 95 -4.06 -6.67 8.49
CA LYS A 95 -3.28 -5.50 8.08
C LYS A 95 -3.28 -4.39 9.13
N LEU A 96 -4.21 -4.41 10.09
CA LEU A 96 -4.33 -3.36 11.11
C LEU A 96 -3.17 -3.34 12.11
N CYS A 97 -2.59 -4.50 12.40
CA CYS A 97 -1.52 -4.66 13.40
C CYS A 97 -0.10 -4.54 12.82
N ARG A 98 0.05 -3.97 11.61
CA ARG A 98 1.37 -3.81 10.97
C ARG A 98 2.12 -2.65 11.60
N GLU A 99 3.45 -2.79 11.66
CA GLU A 99 4.35 -1.67 11.87
C GLU A 99 4.24 -0.71 10.68
N ARG A 100 4.09 0.59 10.97
CA ARG A 100 3.93 1.66 9.99
C ARG A 100 5.20 2.51 9.98
N PRO A 101 6.14 2.27 9.04
CA PRO A 101 7.28 3.17 8.88
C PRO A 101 6.79 4.57 8.51
N THR A 102 7.34 5.59 9.15
CA THR A 102 7.16 6.98 8.72
C THR A 102 8.10 7.23 7.55
N ILE A 103 7.52 7.44 6.36
CA ILE A 103 8.31 7.74 5.17
C ILE A 103 8.85 9.16 5.26
N GLN A 104 10.16 9.30 5.17
CA GLN A 104 10.85 10.58 5.08
C GLN A 104 11.02 10.94 3.61
N PRO A 105 10.36 11.99 3.08
CA PRO A 105 10.65 12.49 1.74
C PRO A 105 12.08 13.05 1.68
N GLY A 106 12.63 13.11 0.48
CA GLY A 106 13.98 13.54 0.19
C GLY A 106 14.63 12.67 -0.90
N TYR A 107 15.87 13.02 -1.23
CA TYR A 107 16.67 12.32 -2.22
C TYR A 107 16.74 10.80 -1.97
N GLU A 108 16.91 10.38 -0.73
CA GLU A 108 17.00 8.97 -0.33
C GLU A 108 15.70 8.21 -0.61
N PHE A 109 14.55 8.84 -0.37
CA PHE A 109 13.24 8.26 -0.71
C PHE A 109 13.11 8.06 -2.21
N GLY A 110 13.42 9.11 -2.98
CA GLY A 110 13.49 9.06 -4.43
C GLY A 110 14.35 7.92 -4.92
N TYR A 111 15.59 7.87 -4.44
CA TYR A 111 16.59 6.87 -4.83
C TYR A 111 16.13 5.45 -4.57
N PHE A 112 15.59 5.19 -3.37
CA PHE A 112 15.04 3.88 -3.02
C PHE A 112 13.89 3.47 -3.97
N VAL A 113 12.96 4.38 -4.29
CA VAL A 113 11.86 4.12 -5.20
C VAL A 113 12.38 3.83 -6.61
N GLY A 114 13.29 4.68 -7.12
CA GLY A 114 13.87 4.54 -8.46
C GLY A 114 14.63 3.23 -8.64
N ALA A 115 15.50 2.90 -7.69
CA ALA A 115 16.24 1.65 -7.68
C ALA A 115 15.33 0.42 -7.55
N THR A 116 14.23 0.53 -6.79
CA THR A 116 13.24 -0.55 -6.70
C THR A 116 12.49 -0.73 -8.02
N CYS A 117 12.18 0.35 -8.74
CA CYS A 117 11.50 0.31 -10.03
C CYS A 117 12.40 -0.20 -11.17
N ALA A 118 13.72 -0.01 -11.08
CA ALA A 118 14.68 -0.54 -12.05
C ALA A 118 14.94 -2.03 -11.81
N ASP A 119 15.62 -2.36 -10.71
CA ASP A 119 16.16 -3.71 -10.46
C ASP A 119 15.54 -4.40 -9.22
N GLY A 120 14.60 -3.73 -8.56
CA GLY A 120 13.97 -4.25 -7.35
C GLY A 120 12.89 -5.30 -7.59
N THR A 121 12.51 -5.96 -6.51
CA THR A 121 11.39 -6.89 -6.44
C THR A 121 10.51 -6.54 -5.24
N VAL A 122 9.24 -6.30 -5.50
CA VAL A 122 8.21 -6.15 -4.46
C VAL A 122 7.43 -7.45 -4.31
N GLY A 123 7.90 -8.30 -3.41
CA GLY A 123 7.23 -9.54 -3.05
C GLY A 123 6.00 -9.34 -2.17
N LYS A 124 5.29 -10.42 -1.84
CA LYS A 124 4.03 -10.38 -1.06
C LYS A 124 4.13 -9.55 0.23
N ASN A 125 5.25 -9.67 0.95
CA ASN A 125 5.49 -9.03 2.25
C ASN A 125 6.91 -8.48 2.40
N TYR A 126 7.61 -8.22 1.28
CA TYR A 126 8.98 -7.73 1.31
C TYR A 126 9.28 -6.87 0.10
N VAL A 127 10.28 -6.01 0.24
CA VAL A 127 10.97 -5.35 -0.86
C VAL A 127 12.41 -5.84 -0.86
N SER A 128 12.96 -6.13 -2.03
CA SER A 128 14.35 -6.59 -2.16
C SER A 128 15.02 -6.10 -3.43
N LEU A 129 16.34 -5.97 -3.36
CA LEU A 129 17.23 -5.72 -4.50
C LEU A 129 18.30 -6.82 -4.50
N VAL A 130 18.59 -7.42 -5.67
CA VAL A 130 19.66 -8.42 -5.82
C VAL A 130 20.51 -8.09 -7.05
N VAL A 131 21.70 -7.54 -6.84
CA VAL A 131 22.56 -6.98 -7.89
C VAL A 131 24.01 -7.43 -7.73
N ASN A 132 24.80 -7.32 -8.80
CA ASN A 132 26.23 -7.70 -8.76
C ASN A 132 27.10 -6.57 -8.18
N ASP A 133 26.65 -5.32 -8.29
CA ASP A 133 27.39 -4.14 -7.82
C ASP A 133 27.16 -3.92 -6.31
N LYS A 134 28.24 -4.03 -5.54
CA LYS A 134 28.23 -3.81 -4.09
C LYS A 134 27.88 -2.38 -3.71
N ARG A 135 28.37 -1.38 -4.46
CA ARG A 135 28.12 0.04 -4.19
C ARG A 135 26.66 0.37 -4.42
N PHE A 136 26.08 -0.13 -5.51
CA PHE A 136 24.65 0.04 -5.78
C PHE A 136 23.81 -0.57 -4.65
N ALA A 137 24.07 -1.83 -4.29
CA ALA A 137 23.36 -2.49 -3.20
C ALA A 137 23.54 -1.78 -1.83
N ALA A 138 24.74 -1.30 -1.51
CA ALA A 138 25.00 -0.56 -0.28
C ALA A 138 24.25 0.79 -0.25
N ARG A 139 24.24 1.51 -1.37
CA ARG A 139 23.53 2.78 -1.51
C ARG A 139 22.02 2.58 -1.39
N TYR A 140 21.48 1.55 -2.03
CA TYR A 140 20.08 1.15 -1.87
C TYR A 140 19.72 0.86 -0.41
N ALA A 141 20.54 0.09 0.30
CA ALA A 141 20.31 -0.21 1.72
C ALA A 141 20.30 1.06 2.59
N ALA A 142 21.27 1.96 2.37
CA ALA A 142 21.36 3.22 3.09
C ALA A 142 20.12 4.10 2.82
N SER A 143 19.75 4.29 1.55
CA SER A 143 18.59 5.10 1.15
C SER A 143 17.27 4.52 1.66
N LEU A 144 17.07 3.19 1.58
CA LEU A 144 15.87 2.54 2.13
C LEU A 144 15.78 2.76 3.65
N THR A 145 16.91 2.59 4.36
CA THR A 145 16.95 2.80 5.82
C THR A 145 16.67 4.25 6.18
N ALA A 146 17.27 5.21 5.48
CA ALA A 146 17.03 6.63 5.71
C ALA A 146 15.57 7.03 5.43
N ALA A 147 15.00 6.55 4.32
CA ALA A 147 13.66 6.90 3.89
C ALA A 147 12.55 6.26 4.75
N THR A 148 12.80 5.11 5.38
CA THR A 148 11.75 4.33 6.06
C THR A 148 11.98 4.10 7.55
N GLY A 149 13.21 4.30 8.04
CA GLY A 149 13.66 3.88 9.37
C GLY A 149 13.85 2.37 9.53
N LEU A 150 13.50 1.55 8.53
CA LEU A 150 13.64 0.10 8.59
C LEU A 150 15.09 -0.31 8.29
N VAL A 151 15.65 -1.18 9.13
CA VAL A 151 17.03 -1.65 8.96
C VAL A 151 17.16 -2.51 7.69
N ALA A 152 17.82 -1.98 6.67
CA ALA A 152 18.17 -2.71 5.46
C ALA A 152 19.61 -3.25 5.56
N ARG A 153 19.77 -4.58 5.47
CA ARG A 153 21.08 -5.21 5.54
C ARG A 153 21.58 -5.63 4.16
N LEU A 154 22.86 -5.37 3.91
CA LEU A 154 23.57 -5.87 2.75
C LEU A 154 24.09 -7.28 3.04
N GLU A 155 23.70 -8.24 2.21
CA GLU A 155 24.06 -9.65 2.36
C GLU A 155 24.75 -10.15 1.08
N PRO A 156 25.96 -10.75 1.16
CA PRO A 156 26.52 -11.45 0.03
C PRO A 156 25.67 -12.68 -0.30
N VAL A 157 25.39 -12.90 -1.57
CA VAL A 157 24.58 -14.02 -2.06
C VAL A 157 25.18 -14.59 -3.34
N THR A 158 24.74 -15.80 -3.69
CA THR A 158 25.01 -16.41 -4.99
C THR A 158 23.71 -16.41 -5.80
N ARG A 159 23.79 -16.05 -7.08
CA ARG A 159 22.64 -16.09 -8.00
C ARG A 159 22.98 -16.86 -9.28
N PRO A 160 22.02 -17.61 -9.85
CA PRO A 160 22.21 -18.19 -11.17
C PRO A 160 22.24 -17.07 -12.21
N SER A 161 23.23 -17.13 -13.12
CA SER A 161 23.30 -16.25 -14.29
C SER A 161 22.87 -17.01 -15.53
N GLY A 162 21.75 -16.63 -16.13
CA GLY A 162 21.31 -17.21 -17.41
C GLY A 162 22.23 -16.87 -18.58
N TYR A 163 22.95 -15.75 -18.52
CA TYR A 163 23.94 -15.39 -19.54
C TYR A 163 25.22 -16.22 -19.42
N LEU A 164 25.71 -16.41 -18.20
CA LEU A 164 26.97 -17.14 -17.95
C LEU A 164 26.75 -18.64 -17.67
N GLN A 165 25.51 -19.10 -17.59
CA GLN A 165 25.10 -20.48 -17.29
C GLN A 165 25.80 -21.05 -16.03
N ARG A 166 26.07 -20.19 -15.05
CA ARG A 166 26.70 -20.53 -13.78
C ARG A 166 26.25 -19.60 -12.67
N ASP A 167 26.50 -20.03 -11.44
CA ASP A 167 26.34 -19.22 -10.26
C ASP A 167 27.38 -18.08 -10.21
N VAL A 168 26.91 -16.88 -9.92
CA VAL A 168 27.74 -15.68 -9.78
C VAL A 168 27.54 -15.03 -8.42
N PRO A 169 28.60 -14.45 -7.83
CA PRO A 169 28.47 -13.68 -6.61
C PRO A 169 27.65 -12.41 -6.87
N GLY A 170 26.86 -12.03 -5.88
CA GLY A 170 26.09 -10.80 -5.87
C GLY A 170 25.78 -10.35 -4.45
N TYR A 171 24.95 -9.32 -4.35
CA TYR A 171 24.58 -8.68 -3.11
C TYR A 171 23.06 -8.54 -3.06
N ARG A 172 22.49 -8.94 -1.93
CA ARG A 172 21.07 -8.83 -1.64
C ARG A 172 20.85 -7.78 -0.56
N VAL A 173 19.83 -6.97 -0.75
CA VAL A 173 19.20 -6.18 0.31
C VAL A 173 17.75 -6.60 0.36
N ARG A 174 17.24 -6.92 1.55
CA ARG A 174 15.84 -7.31 1.73
C ARG A 174 15.27 -6.78 3.03
N VAL A 175 14.12 -6.15 2.94
CA VAL A 175 13.32 -5.71 4.10
C VAL A 175 11.98 -6.43 4.07
N VAL A 176 11.66 -7.13 5.15
CA VAL A 176 10.39 -7.85 5.32
C VAL A 176 9.40 -6.92 6.01
N SER A 177 8.60 -6.22 5.21
CA SER A 177 7.49 -5.40 5.70
C SER A 177 6.33 -5.49 4.72
N SER A 178 5.22 -6.06 5.18
CA SER A 178 3.98 -6.10 4.39
C SER A 178 3.36 -4.72 4.20
N TYR A 179 3.63 -3.76 5.09
CA TYR A 179 3.21 -2.37 4.92
C TYR A 179 4.00 -1.73 3.77
N LEU A 180 5.34 -1.80 3.83
CA LEU A 180 6.19 -1.22 2.78
C LEU A 180 5.93 -1.88 1.40
N ALA A 181 5.71 -3.19 1.36
CA ALA A 181 5.40 -3.88 0.10
C ALA A 181 4.07 -3.41 -0.52
N ASP A 182 3.03 -3.22 0.29
CA ASP A 182 1.76 -2.65 -0.19
C ASP A 182 1.90 -1.17 -0.56
N LEU A 183 2.72 -0.43 0.18
CA LEU A 183 2.99 0.98 -0.09
C LEU A 183 3.74 1.17 -1.41
N MET A 184 4.75 0.34 -1.68
CA MET A 184 5.43 0.34 -2.98
C MET A 184 4.48 0.03 -4.13
N ARG A 185 3.55 -0.92 -3.94
CA ARG A 185 2.49 -1.19 -4.93
C ARG A 185 1.60 0.02 -5.15
N GLN A 186 1.23 0.74 -4.09
CA GLN A 186 0.46 1.98 -4.21
C GLN A 186 1.23 3.02 -5.03
N PHE A 187 2.51 3.25 -4.71
CA PHE A 187 3.34 4.22 -5.40
C PHE A 187 3.43 3.96 -6.90
N VAL A 188 3.56 2.70 -7.31
CA VAL A 188 3.66 2.30 -8.72
C VAL A 188 2.31 1.98 -9.38
N GLY A 189 1.19 2.34 -8.75
CA GLY A 189 -0.15 2.22 -9.34
C GLY A 189 -0.71 0.79 -9.41
N GLY A 190 -0.24 -0.12 -8.57
CA GLY A 190 -0.84 -1.44 -8.31
C GLY A 190 0.14 -2.60 -8.45
N ASP A 191 0.58 -2.89 -9.67
CA ASP A 191 1.49 -4.00 -9.95
C ASP A 191 2.93 -3.50 -10.07
N ALA A 192 3.77 -3.86 -9.10
CA ALA A 192 5.17 -3.48 -9.03
C ALA A 192 6.11 -4.33 -9.93
N HIS A 193 5.55 -5.10 -10.85
CA HIS A 193 6.34 -5.79 -11.85
C HIS A 193 6.91 -4.79 -12.88
N HIS A 194 8.22 -4.85 -13.16
CA HIS A 194 8.93 -3.89 -14.02
C HIS A 194 8.23 -3.60 -15.37
N MET A 195 7.64 -4.62 -16.02
CA MET A 195 6.86 -4.45 -17.28
C MET A 195 5.46 -3.84 -17.15
N ARG A 196 4.88 -3.76 -15.94
CA ARG A 196 3.47 -3.38 -15.72
C ARG A 196 3.29 -2.25 -14.73
N GLN A 197 4.35 -1.88 -14.01
CA GLN A 197 4.35 -0.76 -13.09
C GLN A 197 4.04 0.55 -13.82
N ARG A 198 3.27 1.42 -13.18
CA ARG A 198 3.07 2.80 -13.65
C ARG A 198 4.23 3.65 -13.16
N PHE A 199 4.39 4.83 -13.76
CA PHE A 199 5.34 5.82 -13.26
C PHE A 199 4.95 6.23 -11.83
N PRO A 200 5.88 6.17 -10.85
CA PRO A 200 5.54 6.41 -9.46
C PRO A 200 5.43 7.90 -9.15
N ARG A 201 4.30 8.53 -9.47
CA ARG A 201 4.10 9.99 -9.33
C ARG A 201 4.37 10.55 -7.94
N VAL A 202 4.39 9.70 -6.90
CA VAL A 202 4.83 10.07 -5.55
C VAL A 202 6.22 10.71 -5.51
N VAL A 203 7.11 10.41 -6.47
CA VAL A 203 8.45 11.03 -6.54
C VAL A 203 8.40 12.46 -7.10
N LEU A 204 7.26 12.94 -7.59
CA LEU A 204 7.07 14.32 -8.07
C LEU A 204 6.67 15.28 -6.94
N ARG A 205 6.72 14.83 -5.68
CA ARG A 205 6.40 15.66 -4.52
C ARG A 205 7.40 16.79 -4.29
N HIS A 206 8.68 16.54 -4.54
CA HIS A 206 9.76 17.50 -4.43
C HIS A 206 10.83 17.21 -5.49
N MET A 207 11.55 18.26 -5.92
CA MET A 207 12.62 18.10 -6.92
C MET A 207 13.65 17.06 -6.46
N ASP A 208 14.05 17.11 -5.20
CA ASP A 208 15.04 16.19 -4.62
C ASP A 208 14.57 14.72 -4.68
N ASP A 209 13.29 14.46 -4.42
CA ASP A 209 12.70 13.12 -4.56
C ASP A 209 12.85 12.62 -6.00
N PHE A 210 12.58 13.49 -6.96
CA PHE A 210 12.65 13.11 -8.36
C PHE A 210 14.10 12.95 -8.86
N GLU A 211 15.02 13.80 -8.40
CA GLU A 211 16.45 13.63 -8.70
C GLU A 211 17.00 12.32 -8.14
N GLY A 212 16.66 12.01 -6.89
CA GLY A 212 16.96 10.73 -6.26
C GLY A 212 16.41 9.56 -7.07
N PHE A 213 15.15 9.65 -7.49
CA PHE A 213 14.50 8.64 -8.32
C PHE A 213 15.25 8.38 -9.63
N LEU A 214 15.65 9.43 -10.33
CA LEU A 214 16.38 9.30 -11.58
C LEU A 214 17.76 8.65 -11.38
N ASP A 215 18.47 9.00 -10.32
CA ASP A 215 19.76 8.37 -10.00
C ASP A 215 19.61 6.91 -9.56
N GLY A 216 18.59 6.60 -8.76
CA GLY A 216 18.29 5.23 -8.34
C GLY A 216 17.92 4.34 -9.52
N TYR A 217 17.14 4.87 -10.47
CA TYR A 217 16.78 4.12 -11.68
C TYR A 217 17.99 3.92 -12.60
N VAL A 218 18.83 4.95 -12.76
CA VAL A 218 20.04 4.88 -13.60
C VAL A 218 21.09 3.93 -13.04
N ASP A 219 21.25 3.84 -11.72
CA ASP A 219 22.17 2.88 -11.11
C ASP A 219 21.76 1.41 -11.35
N GLY A 220 20.48 1.13 -11.61
CA GLY A 220 19.97 -0.20 -11.97
C GLY A 220 19.92 -0.43 -13.48
N ASP A 221 18.98 0.25 -14.15
CA ASP A 221 18.63 0.04 -15.56
C ASP A 221 19.03 1.24 -16.44
N GLY A 222 20.16 1.88 -16.14
CA GLY A 222 20.65 3.00 -16.93
C GLY A 222 22.16 3.13 -16.93
N PHE A 223 22.63 4.24 -17.52
CA PHE A 223 24.04 4.60 -17.52
C PHE A 223 24.22 6.08 -17.90
N ARG A 224 25.38 6.65 -17.55
CA ARG A 224 25.79 7.97 -18.03
C ARG A 224 26.37 7.89 -19.43
N LEU A 225 26.00 8.83 -20.30
CA LEU A 225 26.51 8.91 -21.66
C LEU A 225 27.92 9.50 -21.68
N LYS A 226 28.84 8.88 -22.42
CA LYS A 226 30.20 9.39 -22.58
C LYS A 226 30.19 10.64 -23.46
N GLY A 227 30.85 11.71 -23.01
CA GLY A 227 30.99 12.95 -23.77
C GLY A 227 29.76 13.86 -23.79
N TRP A 228 28.69 13.52 -23.04
CA TRP A 228 27.51 14.36 -22.90
C TRP A 228 27.05 14.40 -21.44
N THR A 229 26.65 15.57 -20.95
CA THR A 229 26.03 15.78 -19.63
C THR A 229 24.59 15.28 -19.64
N ALA A 230 24.45 13.96 -19.73
CA ALA A 230 23.17 13.27 -19.81
C ALA A 230 23.28 11.84 -19.28
N ARG A 231 22.15 11.33 -18.80
CA ARG A 231 21.95 9.93 -18.42
C ARG A 231 20.93 9.28 -19.35
N ALA A 232 21.10 7.99 -19.59
CA ALA A 232 20.15 7.19 -20.36
C ALA A 232 19.52 6.16 -19.41
N VAL A 233 18.21 6.02 -19.49
CA VAL A 233 17.46 4.92 -18.85
C VAL A 233 16.97 3.96 -19.92
N ILE A 234 17.03 2.66 -19.64
CA ILE A 234 16.58 1.58 -20.52
C ILE A 234 15.40 0.89 -19.86
N SER A 235 14.31 0.67 -20.60
CA SER A 235 13.20 -0.12 -20.08
C SER A 235 12.39 -0.77 -21.20
N GLY A 236 11.85 -1.96 -20.92
CA GLY A 236 10.80 -2.57 -21.74
C GLY A 236 9.42 -1.96 -21.49
N ASN A 237 9.25 -1.18 -20.43
CA ASN A 237 7.98 -0.55 -20.06
C ASN A 237 7.83 0.80 -20.79
N VAL A 238 7.32 0.75 -22.02
CA VAL A 238 7.12 1.92 -22.87
C VAL A 238 6.20 2.98 -22.24
N PRO A 239 5.05 2.64 -21.63
CA PRO A 239 4.21 3.62 -20.94
C PRO A 239 4.95 4.39 -19.84
N PHE A 240 5.76 3.70 -19.04
CA PHE A 240 6.59 4.32 -18.01
C PHE A 240 7.58 5.33 -18.60
N LEU A 241 8.30 4.96 -19.68
CA LEU A 241 9.25 5.86 -20.33
C LEU A 241 8.56 7.06 -21.00
N ALA A 242 7.38 6.87 -21.58
CA ALA A 242 6.60 7.94 -22.17
C ALA A 242 6.16 8.97 -21.13
N GLU A 243 5.68 8.52 -19.97
CA GLU A 243 5.29 9.41 -18.86
C GLU A 243 6.52 10.13 -18.29
N LEU A 244 7.62 9.41 -18.05
CA LEU A 244 8.88 10.03 -17.60
C LEU A 244 9.37 11.10 -18.60
N ALA A 245 9.31 10.83 -19.91
CA ALA A 245 9.69 11.78 -20.94
C ALA A 245 8.84 13.06 -20.89
N GLN A 246 7.54 12.95 -20.61
CA GLN A 246 6.66 14.12 -20.44
C GLN A 246 7.08 14.96 -19.24
N VAL A 247 7.35 14.33 -18.08
CA VAL A 247 7.80 15.03 -16.86
C VAL A 247 9.08 15.84 -17.10
N ILE A 248 10.07 15.23 -17.76
CA ILE A 248 11.36 15.88 -18.04
C ILE A 248 11.37 16.73 -19.32
N GLY A 249 10.24 16.82 -20.02
CA GLY A 249 10.13 17.56 -21.28
C GLY A 249 11.03 17.04 -22.39
N ALA A 250 11.30 15.73 -22.42
CA ALA A 250 12.12 15.07 -23.43
C ALA A 250 11.26 14.49 -24.56
N ARG A 251 11.85 14.41 -25.74
CA ARG A 251 11.28 13.62 -26.84
C ARG A 251 11.56 12.15 -26.59
N PHE A 252 10.54 11.31 -26.76
CA PHE A 252 10.66 9.87 -26.64
C PHE A 252 10.00 9.19 -27.83
N THR A 253 10.74 8.28 -28.46
CA THR A 253 10.25 7.44 -29.55
C THR A 253 10.54 5.99 -29.16
N PRO A 254 9.51 5.15 -28.93
CA PRO A 254 9.72 3.76 -28.57
C PRO A 254 10.32 2.98 -29.73
N LYS A 255 11.09 1.94 -29.41
CA LYS A 255 11.54 0.97 -30.42
C LYS A 255 10.36 0.13 -30.91
N ALA A 256 10.31 -0.13 -32.22
CA ALA A 256 9.19 -0.80 -32.88
C ALA A 256 9.22 -2.34 -32.81
N ASP A 257 10.36 -2.93 -32.42
CA ASP A 257 10.65 -4.37 -32.51
C ASP A 257 10.42 -5.14 -31.19
N GLY A 258 9.79 -4.51 -30.19
CA GLY A 258 9.59 -5.10 -28.88
C GLY A 258 10.86 -5.18 -28.02
N ALA A 259 11.98 -4.65 -28.49
CA ALA A 259 13.19 -4.51 -27.68
C ALA A 259 13.03 -3.38 -26.64
N ALA A 260 13.88 -3.42 -25.60
CA ALA A 260 13.92 -2.36 -24.61
C ALA A 260 14.23 -1.00 -25.27
N SER A 261 13.40 -0.01 -24.94
CA SER A 261 13.55 1.37 -25.40
C SER A 261 14.49 2.12 -24.46
N HIS A 262 15.11 3.19 -24.96
CA HIS A 262 15.94 4.07 -24.16
C HIS A 262 15.37 5.49 -24.15
N LEU A 263 15.50 6.17 -23.03
CA LEU A 263 15.19 7.59 -22.90
C LEU A 263 16.44 8.33 -22.43
N VAL A 264 16.80 9.39 -23.15
CA VAL A 264 17.92 10.26 -22.78
C VAL A 264 17.40 11.42 -21.94
N ILE A 265 18.01 11.60 -20.78
CA ILE A 265 17.71 12.62 -19.78
C ILE A 265 18.93 13.54 -19.71
N ALA A 266 18.84 14.71 -20.33
CA ALA A 266 19.89 15.72 -20.22
C ALA A 266 19.93 16.29 -18.80
N ASP A 267 21.10 16.57 -18.24
CA ASP A 267 21.21 17.12 -16.87
C ASP A 267 20.56 18.51 -16.75
N SER A 268 20.41 19.21 -17.88
CA SER A 268 19.69 20.49 -17.98
C SER A 268 18.17 20.36 -18.05
N TRP A 269 17.61 19.15 -17.91
CA TRP A 269 16.16 18.93 -17.94
C TRP A 269 15.35 19.84 -16.98
N PRO A 270 15.83 20.24 -15.78
CA PRO A 270 15.04 21.13 -14.92
C PRO A 270 14.79 22.50 -15.55
N LEU A 271 15.72 22.98 -16.40
CA LEU A 271 15.60 24.27 -17.09
C LEU A 271 14.47 24.31 -18.12
N ARG A 272 13.90 23.15 -18.47
CA ARG A 272 12.77 23.06 -19.41
C ARG A 272 11.44 23.48 -18.78
N GLY A 273 11.37 23.57 -17.45
CA GLY A 273 10.17 24.02 -16.74
C GLY A 273 8.95 23.10 -16.87
N THR A 274 9.14 21.85 -17.29
CA THR A 274 8.06 20.86 -17.44
C THR A 274 7.75 20.08 -16.17
N TYR A 275 8.67 20.10 -15.20
CA TYR A 275 8.45 19.52 -13.88
C TYR A 275 7.30 20.24 -13.18
N GLN A 276 6.30 19.48 -12.75
CA GLN A 276 5.24 19.99 -11.91
C GLN A 276 5.30 19.24 -10.59
N GLN A 277 5.36 20.01 -9.51
CA GLN A 277 5.28 19.45 -8.17
C GLN A 277 3.86 18.94 -7.92
N GLU A 278 3.73 17.75 -7.34
CA GLU A 278 2.44 17.10 -7.12
C GLU A 278 2.24 16.66 -5.67
N GLU A 279 0.99 16.64 -5.23
CA GLU A 279 0.63 16.13 -3.92
C GLU A 279 0.22 14.65 -4.00
N HIS A 280 1.04 13.78 -3.41
CA HIS A 280 0.77 12.33 -3.37
C HIS A 280 0.93 11.76 -1.96
N PRO A 281 0.02 10.94 -1.44
CA PRO A 281 0.16 10.40 -0.09
C PRO A 281 1.41 9.52 0.06
N LEU A 282 2.20 9.78 1.10
CA LEU A 282 3.34 8.94 1.51
C LEU A 282 2.91 7.77 2.41
N GLU A 283 1.70 7.85 2.94
CA GLU A 283 1.10 6.80 3.76
C GLU A 283 0.29 5.83 2.91
N LEU A 284 0.25 4.57 3.36
CA LEU A 284 -0.54 3.54 2.71
C LEU A 284 -2.03 3.82 2.94
N CYS A 285 -2.82 3.77 1.86
CA CYS A 285 -4.26 3.66 1.95
C CYS A 285 -4.61 2.26 2.51
N GLU A 286 -4.95 2.20 3.80
CA GLU A 286 -5.24 0.95 4.52
C GLU A 286 -6.71 0.54 4.39
N SER A 287 -7.56 1.46 3.97
CA SER A 287 -8.97 1.21 3.69
C SER A 287 -9.23 1.00 2.19
N GLY A 288 -10.35 0.37 1.88
CA GLY A 288 -10.87 0.27 0.52
C GLY A 288 -12.39 0.21 0.52
N TRP A 289 -12.98 0.36 -0.67
CA TRP A 289 -14.41 0.25 -0.87
C TRP A 289 -14.78 -1.17 -1.27
N MET A 290 -15.82 -1.71 -0.65
CA MET A 290 -16.29 -3.07 -0.91
C MET A 290 -17.78 -3.11 -1.18
N GLN A 291 -18.14 -3.72 -2.32
CA GLN A 291 -19.53 -3.86 -2.70
C GLN A 291 -20.27 -4.85 -1.80
N VAL A 292 -21.36 -4.40 -1.19
CA VAL A 292 -22.34 -5.26 -0.54
C VAL A 292 -23.21 -5.88 -1.62
N ARG A 293 -23.16 -7.22 -1.70
CA ARG A 293 -23.88 -8.01 -2.70
C ARG A 293 -25.27 -8.39 -2.23
N GLU A 294 -25.40 -8.72 -0.96
CA GLU A 294 -26.62 -9.26 -0.39
C GLU A 294 -26.68 -8.93 1.11
N VAL A 295 -27.89 -8.76 1.63
CA VAL A 295 -28.15 -8.63 3.06
C VAL A 295 -29.25 -9.64 3.40
N ARG A 296 -28.93 -10.61 4.24
CA ARG A 296 -29.85 -11.70 4.60
C ARG A 296 -30.40 -11.49 6.00
N PRO A 297 -31.72 -11.46 6.20
CA PRO A 297 -32.30 -11.45 7.52
C PRO A 297 -32.04 -12.79 8.23
N CYS A 298 -31.71 -12.73 9.51
CA CYS A 298 -31.47 -13.88 10.37
C CYS A 298 -32.27 -13.75 11.66
N THR A 299 -33.33 -14.55 11.76
CA THR A 299 -34.22 -14.56 12.93
C THR A 299 -33.81 -15.67 13.90
N ALA A 300 -33.80 -15.36 15.20
CA ALA A 300 -33.59 -16.35 16.25
C ALA A 300 -34.77 -17.34 16.30
N LEU A 301 -34.55 -18.57 15.80
CA LEU A 301 -35.56 -19.64 15.71
C LEU A 301 -35.92 -20.26 17.07
N GLY A 302 -35.09 -20.06 18.10
CA GLY A 302 -35.32 -20.58 19.46
C GLY A 302 -35.86 -19.57 20.46
N THR A 303 -35.94 -19.96 21.73
CA THR A 303 -36.32 -19.07 22.85
C THR A 303 -35.23 -18.07 23.22
N LYS A 304 -33.98 -18.32 22.79
CA LYS A 304 -32.82 -17.48 23.12
C LYS A 304 -32.58 -16.42 22.03
N PRO A 305 -32.74 -15.12 22.34
CA PRO A 305 -32.40 -14.04 21.40
C PRO A 305 -30.88 -13.92 21.22
N TYR A 306 -30.47 -13.25 20.15
CA TYR A 306 -29.10 -12.74 20.03
C TYR A 306 -28.84 -11.71 21.12
N THR A 307 -27.59 -11.64 21.58
CA THR A 307 -27.11 -10.50 22.37
C THR A 307 -26.19 -9.71 21.45
N CYS A 308 -26.54 -8.45 21.19
CA CYS A 308 -25.74 -7.52 20.40
C CYS A 308 -25.02 -6.57 21.34
N THR A 309 -23.72 -6.41 21.16
CA THR A 309 -22.86 -5.53 21.95
C THR A 309 -22.45 -4.35 21.07
N ALA A 310 -22.76 -3.15 21.50
CA ALA A 310 -22.33 -1.91 20.88
C ALA A 310 -21.27 -1.25 21.76
N SER A 311 -20.22 -0.73 21.13
CA SER A 311 -19.20 0.09 21.79
C SER A 311 -19.28 1.50 21.25
N ASN A 312 -19.45 2.49 22.11
CA ASN A 312 -19.33 3.90 21.74
C ASN A 312 -17.85 4.22 21.56
N SER A 313 -17.48 4.49 20.31
CA SER A 313 -16.21 5.08 19.90
C SER A 313 -16.59 6.17 18.90
N PRO A 314 -15.96 7.35 18.93
CA PRO A 314 -16.27 8.45 18.02
C PRO A 314 -16.06 8.09 16.53
N TYR A 315 -15.39 6.96 16.26
CA TYR A 315 -15.19 6.38 14.94
C TYR A 315 -15.62 4.89 14.92
N ILE A 316 -16.09 4.42 13.75
CA ILE A 316 -16.82 3.17 13.50
C ILE A 316 -16.26 1.91 14.19
N PRO A 317 -17.09 1.09 14.84
CA PRO A 317 -16.79 -0.31 15.06
C PRO A 317 -17.00 -1.16 13.78
N ARG A 318 -15.89 -1.38 13.07
CA ARG A 318 -15.31 -2.66 12.60
C ARG A 318 -16.13 -3.62 11.72
N PHE A 319 -15.54 -3.88 10.55
CA PHE A 319 -15.74 -5.11 9.77
C PHE A 319 -14.42 -5.88 9.64
N TRP A 320 -14.56 -7.13 9.20
CA TRP A 320 -13.67 -8.26 9.47
C TRP A 320 -12.72 -8.59 8.34
#